data_AF-A0A3B8Q5S0-F1
#
_entry.id   AF-A0A3B8Q5S0-F1
#
_cell.length_a   1.000
_cell.length_b   1.000
_cell.length_c   1.000
_cell.angle_alpha   90.00
_cell.angle_beta   90.00
_cell.angle_gamma   90.00
#
_symmetry.space_group_name_H-M   'P 1'
#
loop_
_entity.id
_entity.type
_entity.pdbx_description
1 polymer ?
#
loop_
_entity_poly.entity_id
_entity_poly.type
_entity_poly.pdbx_seq_one_letter_code
_entity_poly.pdbx_strand_id
1 'polypeptide(L)'
;GPLNTPEKQTDYLSFYGNLMNKVDSQLGQLLSVFDQGGSAGRQMLQDTIIIRTSDHGELAMCHGGMRQKSFVAYEEALRVPLVWSNPELFPTARTSSALVSHVDLLPTLCELVRVPNWRSKGFKGVDYSSILLNPSAPPVQDYLLFTSDDIYAGQNQATFPNGVAHPINRIQMIRTTDFKYVRYYGDPSVGEQDEFYDLRPTGGDYDSTFQQPLELKNLSFWAETRPNPPALTPEQTAARDKLAYDLPFAAAQRLQPLPPTAPVPPDDVQVQVVTYRKEGPTGGFQEQTQVQITFVSRSNEVYFLQRSSDLIHWEDISAVACGTQLPYPPPLIPQTVEGNNGPIALCTPPVNAAEFYRLVWAAKPAGPP
;
A
#
# COMPACT_ATOMS: atom_id res chain seq x y z
N GLY A 1 -10.96 0.53 -24.05
CA GLY A 1 -11.38 1.28 -25.25
C GLY A 1 -11.93 2.65 -24.86
N PRO A 2 -12.19 3.53 -25.85
CA PRO A 2 -12.76 4.86 -25.61
C PRO A 2 -14.22 4.78 -25.14
N LEU A 3 -14.60 5.62 -24.16
CA LEU A 3 -15.97 5.80 -23.67
C LEU A 3 -16.53 7.14 -24.16
N ASN A 4 -16.72 7.23 -25.47
CA ASN A 4 -16.99 8.48 -26.19
C ASN A 4 -18.49 8.81 -26.37
N THR A 5 -19.38 8.06 -25.71
CA THR A 5 -20.83 8.32 -25.73
C THR A 5 -21.40 8.22 -24.32
N PRO A 6 -22.47 8.97 -23.97
CA PRO A 6 -23.11 8.87 -22.67
C PRO A 6 -23.56 7.45 -22.29
N GLU A 7 -24.02 6.68 -23.28
CA GLU A 7 -24.40 5.27 -23.11
C GLU A 7 -23.19 4.43 -22.63
N LYS A 8 -22.04 4.51 -23.32
CA LYS A 8 -20.84 3.76 -22.92
C LYS A 8 -20.31 4.17 -21.54
N GLN A 9 -20.43 5.46 -21.21
CA GLN A 9 -20.04 5.96 -19.89
C GLN A 9 -20.98 5.40 -18.81
N THR A 10 -22.29 5.41 -19.07
CA THR A 10 -23.31 4.82 -18.18
C THR A 10 -23.13 3.31 -18.01
N ASP A 11 -22.81 2.58 -19.08
CA ASP A 11 -22.53 1.15 -19.03
C ASP A 11 -21.30 0.83 -18.19
N TYR A 12 -20.24 1.64 -18.32
CA TYR A 12 -19.03 1.52 -17.49
C TYR A 12 -19.35 1.71 -16.01
N LEU A 13 -20.13 2.75 -15.67
CA LEU A 13 -20.55 3.01 -14.29
C LEU A 13 -21.47 1.92 -13.75
N SER A 14 -22.40 1.43 -14.57
CA SER A 14 -23.31 0.35 -14.22
C SER A 14 -22.56 -0.96 -13.97
N PHE A 15 -21.55 -1.25 -14.79
CA PHE A 15 -20.66 -2.39 -14.60
C PHE A 15 -19.87 -2.26 -13.29
N TYR A 16 -19.24 -1.11 -13.02
CA TYR A 16 -18.51 -0.86 -11.79
C TYR A 16 -19.41 -0.99 -10.55
N GLY A 17 -20.62 -0.41 -10.59
CA GLY A 17 -21.64 -0.52 -9.54
C GLY A 17 -22.09 -1.97 -9.29
N ASN A 18 -22.27 -2.75 -10.35
CA ASN A 18 -22.59 -4.18 -10.24
C ASN A 18 -21.46 -4.96 -9.54
N LEU A 19 -20.20 -4.71 -9.90
CA LEU A 19 -19.06 -5.33 -9.22
C LEU A 19 -19.02 -4.99 -7.72
N MET A 20 -19.29 -3.73 -7.36
CA MET A 20 -19.39 -3.34 -5.95
C MET A 20 -20.52 -4.09 -5.22
N ASN A 21 -21.70 -4.20 -5.84
CA ASN A 21 -22.82 -4.96 -5.28
C ASN A 21 -22.48 -6.45 -5.08
N LYS A 22 -21.78 -7.05 -6.05
CA LYS A 22 -21.32 -8.42 -5.96
C LYS A 22 -20.33 -8.63 -4.81
N VAL A 23 -19.37 -7.73 -4.64
CA VAL A 23 -18.41 -7.78 -3.52
C VAL A 23 -19.12 -7.61 -2.19
N ASP A 24 -20.08 -6.69 -2.09
CA ASP A 24 -20.90 -6.51 -0.89
C ASP A 24 -21.67 -7.78 -0.51
N SER A 25 -22.29 -8.44 -1.48
CA SER A 25 -22.96 -9.73 -1.27
C SER A 25 -22.01 -10.83 -0.78
N GLN A 26 -20.78 -10.87 -1.31
CA GLN A 26 -19.75 -11.82 -0.87
C GLN A 26 -19.25 -11.51 0.54
N LEU A 27 -19.13 -10.23 0.90
CA LEU A 27 -18.82 -9.81 2.27
C LEU A 27 -19.93 -10.24 3.23
N GLY A 28 -21.20 -10.07 2.85
CA GLY A 28 -22.33 -10.56 3.65
C GLY A 28 -22.26 -12.07 3.90
N GLN A 29 -21.88 -12.87 2.90
CA GLN A 29 -21.66 -14.31 3.07
C GLN A 29 -20.52 -14.60 4.05
N LEU A 30 -19.39 -13.89 3.93
CA LEU A 30 -18.27 -14.02 4.85
C LEU A 30 -18.67 -13.67 6.29
N LEU A 31 -19.44 -12.59 6.49
CA LEU A 31 -19.88 -12.17 7.83
C LEU A 31 -20.91 -13.13 8.42
N SER A 32 -21.71 -13.81 7.59
CA SER A 32 -22.71 -14.79 8.06
C SER A 32 -22.10 -15.99 8.80
N VAL A 33 -20.78 -16.23 8.69
CA VAL A 33 -20.09 -17.29 9.44
C VAL A 33 -20.17 -17.07 10.95
N PHE A 34 -20.22 -15.82 11.41
CA PHE A 34 -20.38 -15.49 12.82
C PHE A 34 -21.80 -15.85 13.32
N ASP A 35 -22.83 -15.62 12.51
CA ASP A 35 -24.21 -15.97 12.86
C ASP A 35 -24.43 -17.49 12.87
N GLN A 36 -23.92 -18.17 11.84
CA GLN A 36 -24.03 -19.63 11.70
C GLN A 36 -23.33 -20.40 12.83
N GLY A 37 -22.30 -19.80 13.44
CA GLY A 37 -21.59 -20.36 14.60
C GLY A 37 -22.34 -20.26 15.94
N GLY A 38 -23.53 -19.64 15.99
CA GLY A 38 -24.33 -19.54 17.20
C GLY A 38 -23.60 -18.81 18.35
N SER A 39 -23.50 -19.42 19.54
CA SER A 39 -22.75 -18.84 20.66
C SER A 39 -21.25 -18.73 20.39
N ALA A 40 -20.64 -19.75 19.77
CA ALA A 40 -19.22 -19.73 19.45
C ALA A 40 -18.90 -18.67 18.39
N GLY A 41 -19.78 -18.50 17.39
CA GLY A 41 -19.63 -17.45 16.39
C GLY A 41 -19.80 -16.04 16.95
N ARG A 42 -20.72 -15.83 17.91
CA ARG A 42 -20.82 -14.56 18.66
C ARG A 42 -19.55 -14.24 19.43
N GLN A 43 -18.99 -15.23 20.14
CA GLN A 43 -17.71 -15.06 20.84
C GLN A 43 -16.58 -14.72 19.86
N MET A 44 -16.51 -15.43 18.73
CA MET A 44 -15.52 -15.16 17.69
C MET A 44 -15.64 -13.73 17.13
N LEU A 45 -16.87 -13.22 16.95
CA LEU A 45 -17.10 -11.84 16.51
C LEU A 45 -16.65 -10.81 17.55
N GLN A 46 -16.85 -11.08 18.84
CA GLN A 46 -16.37 -10.23 19.94
C GLN A 46 -14.84 -10.14 19.96
N ASP A 47 -14.16 -11.25 19.64
CA ASP A 47 -12.70 -11.35 19.58
C ASP A 47 -12.11 -10.87 18.24
N THR A 48 -12.94 -10.43 17.27
CA THR A 48 -12.48 -10.04 15.93
C THR A 48 -12.72 -8.55 15.67
N ILE A 49 -11.66 -7.83 15.27
CA ILE A 49 -11.79 -6.49 14.69
C ILE A 49 -11.89 -6.62 13.17
N ILE A 50 -12.98 -6.13 12.59
CA ILE A 50 -13.21 -6.11 11.15
C ILE A 50 -12.91 -4.70 10.64
N ILE A 51 -12.00 -4.59 9.67
CA ILE A 51 -11.64 -3.33 9.01
C ILE A 51 -11.96 -3.46 7.53
N ARG A 52 -12.82 -2.58 7.01
CA ARG A 52 -13.13 -2.48 5.58
C ARG A 52 -12.56 -1.19 5.03
N THR A 53 -11.78 -1.29 3.96
CA THR A 53 -11.23 -0.12 3.24
C THR A 53 -11.03 -0.42 1.75
N SER A 54 -10.50 0.56 1.02
CA SER A 54 -10.02 0.43 -0.37
C SER A 54 -8.59 0.96 -0.43
N ASP A 55 -7.75 0.45 -1.33
CA ASP A 55 -6.38 0.95 -1.54
C ASP A 55 -6.38 2.32 -2.22
N HIS A 56 -7.31 2.54 -3.14
CA HIS A 56 -7.58 3.82 -3.78
C HIS A 56 -9.07 3.90 -4.21
N GLY A 57 -9.47 5.05 -4.74
CA GLY A 57 -10.79 5.28 -5.34
C GLY A 57 -10.79 5.12 -6.87
N GLU A 58 -11.78 5.68 -7.54
CA GLU A 58 -11.96 5.62 -8.99
C GLU A 58 -12.61 6.91 -9.46
N LEU A 59 -12.01 7.56 -10.46
CA LEU A 59 -12.52 8.82 -11.00
C LEU A 59 -13.91 8.68 -11.61
N ALA A 60 -14.31 7.50 -12.07
CA ALA A 60 -15.72 7.18 -12.36
C ALA A 60 -16.43 8.23 -13.24
N MET A 61 -15.77 8.68 -14.33
CA MET A 61 -16.28 9.72 -15.25
C MET A 61 -16.31 11.15 -14.70
N CYS A 62 -15.89 11.40 -13.45
CA CYS A 62 -15.64 12.74 -12.93
C CYS A 62 -14.54 13.45 -13.73
N HIS A 63 -14.39 14.76 -13.49
CA HIS A 63 -13.30 15.58 -14.04
C HIS A 63 -13.21 15.53 -15.57
N GLY A 64 -14.37 15.54 -16.26
CA GLY A 64 -14.43 15.53 -17.72
C GLY A 64 -14.37 14.14 -18.36
N GLY A 65 -14.84 13.10 -17.66
CA GLY A 65 -14.88 11.73 -18.18
C GLY A 65 -13.64 10.91 -17.86
N MET A 66 -12.85 11.32 -16.86
CA MET A 66 -11.66 10.61 -16.44
C MET A 66 -11.99 9.25 -15.81
N ARG A 67 -11.01 8.35 -15.84
CA ARG A 67 -11.08 6.99 -15.28
C ARG A 67 -9.79 6.64 -14.58
N GLN A 68 -9.83 5.56 -13.82
CA GLN A 68 -8.72 5.09 -13.02
C GLN A 68 -8.39 6.11 -11.93
N LYS A 69 -7.13 6.15 -11.53
CA LYS A 69 -6.63 6.84 -10.33
C LYS A 69 -5.26 7.48 -10.55
N SER A 70 -4.70 7.32 -11.75
CA SER A 70 -3.31 7.68 -12.03
C SER A 70 -3.17 9.16 -12.35
N PHE A 71 -2.05 9.74 -11.93
CA PHE A 71 -1.65 11.12 -12.24
C PHE A 71 -2.64 12.20 -11.78
N VAL A 72 -3.36 11.96 -10.68
CA VAL A 72 -4.29 12.92 -10.05
C VAL A 72 -4.24 12.86 -8.52
N ALA A 73 -4.79 13.87 -7.85
CA ALA A 73 -4.96 13.92 -6.39
C ALA A 73 -6.39 14.28 -5.94
N TYR A 74 -7.40 14.01 -6.78
CA TYR A 74 -8.81 14.26 -6.48
C TYR A 74 -9.37 13.33 -5.38
N GLU A 75 -10.38 13.79 -4.65
CA GLU A 75 -11.05 13.03 -3.59
C GLU A 75 -11.64 11.73 -4.14
N GLU A 76 -12.17 11.70 -5.37
CA GLU A 76 -12.67 10.45 -5.96
C GLU A 76 -11.58 9.38 -6.13
N ALA A 77 -10.32 9.78 -6.26
CA ALA A 77 -9.18 8.86 -6.36
C ALA A 77 -8.55 8.53 -5.00
N LEU A 78 -8.59 9.46 -4.03
CA LEU A 78 -7.83 9.33 -2.77
C LEU A 78 -8.70 9.08 -1.53
N ARG A 79 -9.93 9.58 -1.48
CA ARG A 79 -10.82 9.46 -0.31
C ARG A 79 -11.57 8.14 -0.34
N VAL A 80 -10.95 7.13 0.26
CA VAL A 80 -11.49 5.77 0.32
C VAL A 80 -12.40 5.55 1.53
N PRO A 81 -13.30 4.53 1.49
CA PRO A 81 -14.01 4.10 2.68
C PRO A 81 -13.04 3.56 3.75
N LEU A 82 -13.37 3.79 5.02
CA LEU A 82 -12.71 3.16 6.16
C LEU A 82 -13.75 2.90 7.25
N VAL A 83 -14.05 1.63 7.50
CA VAL A 83 -15.00 1.19 8.53
C VAL A 83 -14.31 0.25 9.49
N TRP A 84 -14.39 0.57 10.78
CA TRP A 84 -13.98 -0.29 11.88
C TRP A 84 -15.21 -0.89 12.56
N SER A 85 -15.23 -2.19 12.76
CA SER A 85 -16.36 -2.90 13.37
C SER A 85 -15.88 -3.95 14.36
N ASN A 86 -16.47 -3.92 15.55
CA ASN A 86 -16.32 -4.89 16.62
C ASN A 86 -17.41 -4.57 17.67
N PRO A 87 -18.23 -5.54 18.09
CA PRO A 87 -19.39 -5.27 18.96
C PRO A 87 -19.01 -4.82 20.38
N GLU A 88 -17.80 -5.13 20.86
CA GLU A 88 -17.32 -4.76 22.20
C GLU A 88 -16.66 -3.38 22.21
N LEU A 89 -15.77 -3.11 21.24
CA LEU A 89 -15.06 -1.83 21.12
C LEU A 89 -15.97 -0.72 20.58
N PHE A 90 -16.87 -1.07 19.67
CA PHE A 90 -17.75 -0.13 18.97
C PHE A 90 -19.22 -0.59 19.07
N PRO A 91 -19.81 -0.59 20.28
CA PRO A 91 -21.17 -1.11 20.50
C PRO A 91 -22.27 -0.28 19.82
N THR A 92 -21.95 0.94 19.40
CA THR A 92 -22.84 1.81 18.64
C THR A 92 -22.11 2.38 17.42
N ALA A 93 -22.85 2.48 16.32
CA ALA A 93 -22.34 3.09 15.09
C ALA A 93 -22.02 4.58 15.33
N ARG A 94 -20.83 4.99 14.93
CA ARG A 94 -20.31 6.35 15.09
C ARG A 94 -19.52 6.74 13.84
N THR A 95 -19.40 8.03 13.60
CA THR A 95 -18.65 8.59 12.48
C THR A 95 -17.69 9.66 12.97
N SER A 96 -16.61 9.88 12.23
CA SER A 96 -15.65 10.96 12.45
C SER A 96 -15.20 11.53 11.10
N SER A 97 -14.98 12.84 11.05
CA SER A 97 -14.40 13.55 9.90
C SER A 97 -12.90 13.83 10.07
N ALA A 98 -12.27 13.25 11.09
CA ALA A 98 -10.85 13.43 11.35
C ALA A 98 -9.98 12.95 10.18
N LEU A 99 -8.85 13.62 9.98
CA LEU A 99 -7.89 13.30 8.94
C LEU A 99 -7.13 12.03 9.31
N VAL A 100 -7.27 10.97 8.51
CA VAL A 100 -6.51 9.72 8.61
C VAL A 100 -6.08 9.25 7.21
N SER A 101 -5.01 8.48 7.13
CA SER A 101 -4.44 7.92 5.90
C SER A 101 -4.09 6.45 6.05
N HIS A 102 -3.83 5.74 4.94
CA HIS A 102 -3.49 4.30 4.99
C HIS A 102 -2.26 3.99 5.83
N VAL A 103 -1.25 4.87 5.85
CA VAL A 103 -0.02 4.65 6.63
C VAL A 103 -0.28 4.68 8.14
N ASP A 104 -1.40 5.28 8.55
CA ASP A 104 -1.84 5.41 9.94
C ASP A 104 -2.51 4.13 10.46
N LEU A 105 -2.93 3.23 9.56
CA LEU A 105 -3.63 1.98 9.91
C LEU A 105 -2.80 1.07 10.80
N LEU A 106 -1.54 0.85 10.43
CA LEU A 106 -0.64 -0.06 11.15
C LEU A 106 -0.34 0.41 12.58
N PRO A 107 0.13 1.65 12.84
CA PRO A 107 0.35 2.11 14.22
C PRO A 107 -0.94 2.09 15.06
N THR A 108 -2.08 2.42 14.45
CA THR A 108 -3.39 2.36 15.13
C THR A 108 -3.76 0.93 15.52
N LEU A 109 -3.56 -0.03 14.62
CA LEU A 109 -3.80 -1.44 14.93
C LEU A 109 -2.87 -1.93 16.04
N CYS A 110 -1.58 -1.59 15.97
CA CYS A 110 -0.61 -1.92 17.01
C CYS A 110 -1.02 -1.40 18.39
N GLU A 111 -1.55 -0.17 18.46
CA GLU A 111 -2.05 0.39 19.72
C GLU A 111 -3.29 -0.37 20.21
N LEU A 112 -4.29 -0.59 19.36
CA LEU A 112 -5.54 -1.25 19.73
C LEU A 112 -5.31 -2.68 20.25
N VAL A 113 -4.43 -3.44 19.61
CA VAL A 113 -4.10 -4.83 20.03
C VAL A 113 -2.92 -4.91 20.99
N ARG A 114 -2.42 -3.75 21.47
CA ARG A 114 -1.37 -3.62 22.49
C ARG A 114 -0.06 -4.32 22.13
N VAL A 115 0.39 -4.19 20.87
CA VAL A 115 1.69 -4.73 20.44
C VAL A 115 2.81 -4.11 21.29
N PRO A 116 3.63 -4.92 21.98
CA PRO A 116 4.71 -4.39 22.80
C PRO A 116 5.71 -3.56 22.00
N ASN A 117 6.13 -2.42 22.54
CA ASN A 117 7.17 -1.56 21.99
C ASN A 117 6.95 -1.08 20.54
N TRP A 118 5.71 -1.09 20.02
CA TRP A 118 5.45 -0.74 18.62
C TRP A 118 5.93 0.68 18.25
N ARG A 119 5.89 1.62 19.19
CA ARG A 119 6.37 3.01 18.99
C ARG A 119 7.87 3.08 18.62
N SER A 120 8.66 2.09 19.04
CA SER A 120 10.09 2.00 18.69
C SER A 120 10.34 1.53 17.24
N LYS A 121 9.30 1.05 16.53
CA LYS A 121 9.42 0.52 15.17
C LYS A 121 9.53 1.60 14.08
N GLY A 122 9.39 2.87 14.44
CA GLY A 122 9.62 3.99 13.53
C GLY A 122 8.58 4.13 12.42
N PHE A 123 7.33 3.71 12.67
CA PHE A 123 6.23 3.91 11.72
C PHE A 123 6.06 5.40 11.37
N LYS A 124 5.74 5.67 10.10
CA LYS A 124 5.55 7.03 9.58
C LYS A 124 4.10 7.53 9.67
N GLY A 125 3.17 6.61 9.91
CA GLY A 125 1.79 6.96 10.22
C GLY A 125 1.61 7.40 11.66
N VAL A 126 0.46 8.01 11.91
CA VAL A 126 0.01 8.53 13.19
C VAL A 126 -1.05 7.59 13.77
N ASP A 127 -0.92 7.23 15.05
CA ASP A 127 -1.96 6.45 15.75
C ASP A 127 -3.21 7.32 15.96
N TYR A 128 -4.36 6.86 15.44
CA TYR A 128 -5.67 7.50 15.61
C TYR A 128 -6.65 6.67 16.46
N SER A 129 -6.15 5.73 17.25
CA SER A 129 -6.97 4.89 18.14
C SER A 129 -7.83 5.69 19.12
N SER A 130 -7.34 6.86 19.57
CA SER A 130 -8.10 7.80 20.41
C SER A 130 -9.43 8.23 19.77
N ILE A 131 -9.43 8.45 18.45
CA ILE A 131 -10.60 8.86 17.66
C ILE A 131 -11.56 7.68 17.47
N LEU A 132 -11.02 6.47 17.27
CA LEU A 132 -11.85 5.26 17.16
C LEU A 132 -12.61 4.97 18.45
N LEU A 133 -11.95 5.12 19.60
CA LEU A 133 -12.54 4.88 20.91
C LEU A 133 -13.49 6.02 21.32
N ASN A 134 -13.14 7.26 20.97
CA ASN A 134 -13.93 8.46 21.22
C ASN A 134 -13.92 9.39 19.98
N PRO A 135 -14.99 9.40 19.16
CA PRO A 135 -15.06 10.26 17.97
C PRO A 135 -14.95 11.76 18.25
N SER A 136 -15.21 12.19 19.49
CA SER A 136 -15.05 13.58 19.94
C SER A 136 -13.64 13.89 20.44
N ALA A 137 -12.71 12.95 20.38
CA ALA A 137 -11.31 13.20 20.70
C ALA A 137 -10.73 14.26 19.74
N PRO A 138 -9.74 15.05 20.20
CA PRO A 138 -9.03 15.97 19.31
C PRO A 138 -8.43 15.25 18.10
N PRO A 139 -8.35 15.91 16.93
CA PRO A 139 -7.62 15.38 15.78
C PRO A 139 -6.18 15.02 16.16
N VAL A 140 -5.67 13.92 15.61
CA VAL A 140 -4.29 13.47 15.84
C VAL A 140 -3.29 14.07 14.85
N GLN A 141 -3.79 14.66 13.77
CA GLN A 141 -2.98 15.33 12.76
C GLN A 141 -3.81 16.43 12.04
N ASP A 142 -3.12 17.47 11.60
CA ASP A 142 -3.72 18.64 10.95
C ASP A 142 -3.74 18.55 9.42
N TYR A 143 -2.97 17.62 8.85
CA TYR A 143 -2.86 17.42 7.42
C TYR A 143 -2.56 15.98 7.02
N LEU A 144 -2.92 15.64 5.78
CA LEU A 144 -2.52 14.44 5.07
C LEU A 144 -1.49 14.80 4.00
N LEU A 145 -0.57 13.88 3.74
CA LEU A 145 0.43 13.98 2.68
C LEU A 145 0.22 12.81 1.73
N PHE A 146 0.16 13.10 0.44
CA PHE A 146 0.09 12.10 -0.62
C PHE A 146 1.24 12.31 -1.60
N THR A 147 1.74 11.20 -2.15
CA THR A 147 2.76 11.21 -3.20
C THR A 147 2.49 10.12 -4.22
N SER A 148 2.86 10.38 -5.47
CA SER A 148 2.84 9.39 -6.54
C SER A 148 4.03 9.63 -7.46
N ASP A 149 4.87 8.61 -7.63
CA ASP A 149 6.09 8.64 -8.44
C ASP A 149 6.15 7.49 -9.47
N ASP A 150 5.10 6.65 -9.52
CA ASP A 150 4.97 5.59 -10.53
C ASP A 150 4.62 6.19 -11.90
N ILE A 151 5.66 6.38 -12.71
CA ILE A 151 5.54 6.85 -14.08
C ILE A 151 5.15 5.74 -15.07
N TYR A 152 5.14 4.48 -14.65
CA TYR A 152 4.86 3.33 -15.51
C TYR A 152 3.40 2.88 -15.43
N ALA A 153 2.69 3.17 -14.34
CA ALA A 153 1.29 2.79 -14.12
C ALA A 153 1.03 1.31 -14.47
N GLY A 154 1.92 0.44 -14.00
CA GLY A 154 1.87 -1.01 -14.24
C GLY A 154 2.24 -1.46 -15.66
N GLN A 155 2.80 -0.59 -16.51
CA GLN A 155 3.31 -0.96 -17.83
C GLN A 155 4.79 -1.35 -17.80
N ASN A 156 5.20 -2.14 -18.79
CA ASN A 156 6.57 -2.61 -18.91
C ASN A 156 7.50 -1.50 -19.45
N GLN A 157 8.63 -1.27 -18.77
CA GLN A 157 9.68 -0.35 -19.17
C GLN A 157 10.23 -0.64 -20.59
N ALA A 158 10.25 -1.89 -21.04
CA ALA A 158 10.67 -2.21 -22.41
C ALA A 158 9.79 -1.54 -23.48
N THR A 159 8.49 -1.39 -23.19
CA THR A 159 7.51 -0.75 -24.09
C THR A 159 7.40 0.75 -23.81
N PHE A 160 7.54 1.15 -22.54
CA PHE A 160 7.43 2.54 -22.08
C PHE A 160 8.71 2.95 -21.34
N PRO A 161 9.86 3.10 -22.02
CA PRO A 161 11.15 3.31 -21.35
C PRO A 161 11.19 4.57 -20.49
N ASN A 162 10.37 5.56 -20.81
CA ASN A 162 10.29 6.84 -20.10
C ASN A 162 8.97 7.01 -19.33
N GLY A 163 8.26 5.91 -19.03
CA GLY A 163 6.92 5.93 -18.45
C GLY A 163 5.80 6.08 -19.49
N VAL A 164 4.57 5.90 -19.02
CA VAL A 164 3.35 5.97 -19.85
C VAL A 164 2.77 7.37 -19.94
N ALA A 165 3.03 8.19 -18.93
CA ALA A 165 2.69 9.60 -18.92
C ALA A 165 3.95 10.41 -19.12
N HIS A 166 3.93 11.31 -20.09
CA HIS A 166 5.01 12.29 -20.23
C HIS A 166 5.02 13.22 -19.01
N PRO A 167 6.20 13.70 -18.57
CA PRO A 167 6.27 14.71 -17.53
C PRO A 167 5.43 15.95 -17.86
N ILE A 168 4.87 16.61 -16.85
CA ILE A 168 4.97 16.32 -15.41
C ILE A 168 4.04 15.17 -14.99
N ASN A 169 4.59 14.20 -14.26
CA ASN A 169 3.94 12.91 -14.02
C ASN A 169 4.20 12.36 -12.60
N ARG A 170 4.72 13.20 -11.71
CA ARG A 170 4.87 12.91 -10.28
C ARG A 170 4.09 13.91 -9.46
N ILE A 171 3.60 13.48 -8.31
CA ILE A 171 2.66 14.24 -7.49
C ILE A 171 3.19 14.30 -6.07
N GLN A 172 3.07 15.48 -5.47
CA GLN A 172 3.10 15.70 -4.03
C GLN A 172 1.89 16.53 -3.65
N MET A 173 1.14 16.13 -2.63
CA MET A 173 -0.06 16.84 -2.20
C MET A 173 -0.11 16.96 -0.69
N ILE A 174 -0.45 18.16 -0.20
CA ILE A 174 -0.79 18.41 1.20
C ILE A 174 -2.27 18.80 1.30
N ARG A 175 -3.01 18.13 2.19
CA ARG A 175 -4.45 18.35 2.39
C ARG A 175 -4.78 18.50 3.86
N THR A 176 -5.46 19.58 4.19
CA THR A 176 -6.06 19.84 5.50
C THR A 176 -7.55 19.51 5.47
N THR A 177 -8.27 19.75 6.56
CA THR A 177 -9.74 19.62 6.57
C THR A 177 -10.38 20.48 5.49
N ASP A 178 -9.88 21.70 5.30
CA ASP A 178 -10.55 22.75 4.55
C ASP A 178 -9.95 23.00 3.16
N PHE A 179 -8.68 22.67 2.95
CA PHE A 179 -7.96 23.02 1.73
C PHE A 179 -7.01 21.93 1.29
N LYS A 180 -6.75 21.85 -0.02
CA LYS A 180 -5.78 20.94 -0.63
C LYS A 180 -4.90 21.67 -1.63
N TYR A 181 -3.59 21.45 -1.55
CA TYR A 181 -2.59 21.93 -2.50
C TYR A 181 -1.83 20.75 -3.10
N VAL A 182 -1.68 20.75 -4.41
CA VAL A 182 -1.06 19.68 -5.19
C VAL A 182 0.04 20.27 -6.05
N ARG A 183 1.22 19.65 -6.01
CA ARG A 183 2.37 19.96 -6.86
C ARG A 183 2.59 18.79 -7.82
N TYR A 184 2.65 19.11 -9.10
CA TYR A 184 3.01 18.19 -10.17
C TYR A 184 4.41 18.52 -10.68
N TYR A 185 5.29 17.53 -10.71
CA TYR A 185 6.69 17.69 -11.08
C TYR A 185 7.19 16.51 -11.93
N GLY A 186 8.41 16.62 -12.44
CA GLY A 186 9.01 15.60 -13.30
C GLY A 186 10.27 16.11 -13.96
N ASP A 187 10.32 16.08 -15.28
CA ASP A 187 11.42 16.65 -16.07
C ASP A 187 11.57 18.15 -15.77
N PRO A 188 12.74 18.59 -15.23
CA PRO A 188 12.98 19.99 -14.90
C PRO A 188 12.84 20.96 -16.07
N SER A 189 12.95 20.48 -17.32
CA SER A 189 12.82 21.32 -18.52
C SER A 189 11.37 21.72 -18.85
N VAL A 190 10.38 20.99 -18.32
CA VAL A 190 8.94 21.21 -18.61
C VAL A 190 8.31 22.22 -17.65
N GLY A 191 8.94 22.47 -16.50
CA GLY A 191 8.40 23.31 -15.43
C GLY A 191 7.29 22.59 -14.64
N GLU A 192 7.14 22.98 -13.38
CA GLU A 192 6.14 22.39 -12.48
C GLU A 192 4.75 23.00 -12.69
N GLN A 193 3.71 22.27 -12.31
CA GLN A 193 2.34 22.80 -12.23
C GLN A 193 1.76 22.53 -10.85
N ASP A 194 0.71 23.24 -10.52
CA ASP A 194 0.02 23.09 -9.26
C ASP A 194 -1.50 23.16 -9.38
N GLU A 195 -2.15 22.60 -8.36
CA GLU A 195 -3.59 22.70 -8.15
C GLU A 195 -3.85 23.13 -6.70
N PHE A 196 -4.87 23.95 -6.49
CA PHE A 196 -5.32 24.35 -5.17
C PHE A 196 -6.85 24.36 -5.12
N TYR A 197 -7.42 23.75 -4.09
CA TYR A 197 -8.86 23.58 -3.92
C TYR A 197 -9.30 23.99 -2.51
N ASP A 198 -10.40 24.76 -2.45
CA ASP A 198 -11.16 25.04 -1.23
C ASP A 198 -12.23 23.95 -1.06
N LEU A 199 -12.02 23.07 -0.09
CA LEU A 199 -12.84 21.87 0.13
C LEU A 199 -14.10 22.16 0.96
N ARG A 200 -14.25 23.39 1.47
CA ARG A 200 -15.33 23.76 2.37
C ARG A 200 -16.64 23.92 1.59
N PRO A 201 -17.80 23.68 2.25
CA PRO A 201 -19.11 24.02 1.67
C PRO A 201 -19.24 25.48 1.20
N THR A 202 -18.52 26.39 1.87
CA THR A 202 -18.49 27.82 1.58
C THR A 202 -17.45 28.21 0.53
N GLY A 203 -16.62 27.27 0.06
CA GLY A 203 -15.53 27.51 -0.90
C GLY A 203 -16.00 27.77 -2.33
N GLY A 204 -17.29 27.58 -2.60
CA GLY A 204 -17.90 27.85 -3.90
C GLY A 204 -17.75 26.72 -4.93
N ASP A 205 -17.21 25.57 -4.54
CA ASP A 205 -17.01 24.40 -5.39
C ASP A 205 -17.35 23.09 -4.65
N TYR A 206 -18.63 22.96 -4.29
CA TYR A 206 -19.11 21.95 -3.35
C TYR A 206 -20.49 21.44 -3.73
N ASP A 207 -20.70 20.13 -3.64
CA ASP A 207 -21.99 19.50 -3.83
C ASP A 207 -22.76 19.41 -2.50
N SER A 208 -23.84 20.17 -2.37
CA SER A 208 -24.69 20.15 -1.18
C SER A 208 -25.50 18.86 -1.01
N THR A 209 -25.74 18.13 -2.11
CA THR A 209 -26.50 16.87 -2.12
C THR A 209 -25.67 15.75 -1.51
N PHE A 210 -24.42 15.62 -1.97
CA PHE A 210 -23.51 14.57 -1.49
C PHE A 210 -22.61 15.02 -0.34
N GLN A 211 -22.66 16.31 0.01
CA GLN A 211 -21.85 16.95 1.04
C GLN A 211 -20.36 16.71 0.83
N GLN A 212 -19.87 17.00 -0.38
CA GLN A 212 -18.49 16.76 -0.78
C GLN A 212 -17.97 17.89 -1.68
N PRO A 213 -16.67 18.20 -1.61
CA PRO A 213 -16.05 19.13 -2.56
C PRO A 213 -16.07 18.52 -3.97
N LEU A 214 -16.18 19.40 -4.98
CA LEU A 214 -16.23 19.00 -6.39
C LEU A 214 -14.86 19.04 -7.08
N GLU A 215 -13.97 19.93 -6.61
CA GLU A 215 -12.61 20.11 -7.15
C GLU A 215 -12.54 20.44 -8.65
N LEU A 216 -13.57 21.11 -9.15
CA LEU A 216 -13.67 21.59 -10.53
C LEU A 216 -13.06 23.00 -10.70
N LYS A 217 -12.87 23.74 -9.61
CA LYS A 217 -12.30 25.09 -9.61
C LYS A 217 -10.88 25.09 -9.05
N ASN A 218 -9.89 24.97 -9.94
CA ASN A 218 -8.49 25.14 -9.56
C ASN A 218 -8.19 26.62 -9.27
N LEU A 219 -7.70 26.90 -8.07
CA LEU A 219 -7.37 28.22 -7.53
C LEU A 219 -5.84 28.42 -7.35
N SER A 220 -5.01 27.59 -7.97
CA SER A 220 -3.54 27.60 -7.87
C SER A 220 -2.86 28.80 -8.53
N PHE A 221 -1.54 28.93 -8.33
CA PHE A 221 -0.73 29.90 -9.07
C PHE A 221 -0.73 29.60 -10.56
N TRP A 222 -0.67 28.32 -10.95
CA TRP A 222 -0.76 27.93 -12.36
C TRP A 222 -2.10 28.32 -12.97
N ALA A 223 -3.21 28.20 -12.24
CA ALA A 223 -4.53 28.64 -12.72
C ALA A 223 -4.60 30.15 -12.98
N GLU A 224 -3.87 30.97 -12.23
CA GLU A 224 -3.77 32.44 -12.46
C GLU A 224 -3.05 32.79 -13.77
N THR A 225 -2.20 31.88 -14.28
CA THR A 225 -1.53 32.08 -15.59
C THR A 225 -2.43 31.80 -16.79
N ARG A 226 -3.61 31.21 -16.57
CA ARG A 226 -4.55 30.85 -17.63
C ARG A 226 -5.44 32.03 -18.03
N PRO A 227 -5.99 32.05 -19.26
CA PRO A 227 -7.01 33.04 -19.65
C PRO A 227 -8.22 32.98 -18.71
N ASN A 228 -8.71 34.14 -18.26
CA ASN A 228 -9.75 34.29 -17.24
C ASN A 228 -9.37 33.65 -15.90
N PRO A 229 -8.35 34.21 -15.20
CA PRO A 229 -7.87 33.65 -13.96
C PRO A 229 -8.96 33.65 -12.88
N PRO A 230 -8.94 32.67 -11.96
CA PRO A 230 -9.88 32.65 -10.85
C PRO A 230 -9.69 33.86 -9.93
N ALA A 231 -10.79 34.38 -9.39
CA ALA A 231 -10.75 35.42 -8.36
C ALA A 231 -10.76 34.75 -6.98
N LEU A 232 -9.61 34.76 -6.30
CA LEU A 232 -9.49 34.21 -4.95
C LEU A 232 -9.97 35.21 -3.89
N THR A 233 -10.55 34.71 -2.81
CA THR A 233 -10.75 35.50 -1.59
C THR A 233 -9.42 35.66 -0.83
N PRO A 234 -9.27 36.68 0.04
CA PRO A 234 -8.07 36.82 0.87
C PRO A 234 -7.75 35.58 1.71
N GLU A 235 -8.77 34.88 2.19
CA GLU A 235 -8.62 33.63 2.93
C GLU A 235 -8.09 32.49 2.05
N GLN A 236 -8.63 32.34 0.84
CA GLN A 236 -8.15 31.35 -0.13
C GLN A 236 -6.70 31.63 -0.54
N THR A 237 -6.34 32.90 -0.78
CA THR A 237 -4.96 33.29 -1.07
C THR A 237 -4.04 32.92 0.10
N ALA A 238 -4.39 33.28 1.33
CA ALA A 238 -3.58 32.95 2.50
C ALA A 238 -3.43 31.44 2.71
N ALA A 239 -4.50 30.67 2.51
CA ALA A 239 -4.47 29.21 2.62
C ALA A 239 -3.60 28.56 1.53
N ARG A 240 -3.72 29.01 0.27
CA ARG A 240 -2.88 28.54 -0.83
C ARG A 240 -1.40 28.79 -0.54
N ASP A 241 -1.06 30.03 -0.21
CA ASP A 241 0.32 30.43 0.02
C ASP A 241 0.93 29.64 1.18
N LYS A 242 0.15 29.43 2.26
CA LYS A 242 0.55 28.60 3.39
C LYS A 242 0.81 27.14 2.97
N LEU A 243 -0.13 26.50 2.27
CA LEU A 243 0.04 25.09 1.90
C LEU A 243 1.15 24.88 0.86
N ALA A 244 1.30 25.81 -0.09
CA ALA A 244 2.41 25.81 -1.03
C ALA A 244 3.76 25.95 -0.31
N TYR A 245 3.84 26.79 0.72
CA TYR A 245 5.01 26.92 1.58
C TYR A 245 5.28 25.67 2.42
N ASP A 246 4.24 25.06 3.01
CA ASP A 246 4.38 23.92 3.92
C ASP A 246 4.71 22.60 3.21
N LEU A 247 4.23 22.41 1.97
CA LEU A 247 4.36 21.14 1.25
C LEU A 247 5.82 20.64 1.13
N PRO A 248 6.80 21.46 0.71
CA PRO A 248 8.19 21.03 0.64
C PRO A 248 8.76 20.58 1.99
N PHE A 249 8.38 21.22 3.10
CA PHE A 249 8.83 20.82 4.44
C PHE A 249 8.18 19.50 4.87
N ALA A 250 6.88 19.34 4.64
CA ALA A 250 6.17 18.09 4.90
C ALA A 250 6.78 16.94 4.10
N ALA A 251 7.08 17.15 2.82
CA ALA A 251 7.75 16.18 1.95
C ALA A 251 9.17 15.85 2.44
N ALA A 252 9.96 16.87 2.79
CA ALA A 252 11.31 16.70 3.32
C ALA A 252 11.36 15.96 4.66
N GLN A 253 10.27 16.00 5.45
CA GLN A 253 10.19 15.31 6.73
C GLN A 253 9.60 13.90 6.61
N ARG A 254 8.56 13.73 5.79
CA ARG A 254 7.71 12.51 5.80
C ARG A 254 7.91 11.58 4.60
N LEU A 255 8.49 12.07 3.50
CA LEU A 255 8.72 11.27 2.28
C LEU A 255 10.18 10.87 2.10
N GLN A 256 11.01 11.01 3.13
CA GLN A 256 12.38 10.54 3.06
C GLN A 256 12.41 9.01 3.05
N PRO A 257 13.29 8.40 2.23
CA PRO A 257 13.56 6.98 2.33
C PRO A 257 13.85 6.59 3.77
N LEU A 258 13.40 5.40 4.17
CA LEU A 258 13.85 4.86 5.44
C LEU A 258 15.38 4.74 5.38
N PRO A 259 16.10 5.15 6.43
CA PRO A 259 17.54 4.96 6.46
C PRO A 259 17.82 3.46 6.33
N PRO A 260 18.90 3.06 5.63
CA PRO A 260 19.28 1.66 5.59
C PRO A 260 19.48 1.16 7.02
N THR A 261 18.75 0.12 7.38
CA THR A 261 18.89 -0.54 8.68
C THR A 261 19.97 -1.61 8.56
N ALA A 262 20.66 -1.90 9.67
CA ALA A 262 21.49 -3.09 9.74
C ALA A 262 20.63 -4.34 9.42
N PRO A 263 21.20 -5.39 8.81
CA PRO A 263 20.49 -6.65 8.60
C PRO A 263 19.97 -7.18 9.94
N VAL A 264 18.68 -7.48 9.99
CA VAL A 264 17.99 -8.08 11.13
C VAL A 264 17.94 -9.59 10.90
N PRO A 265 18.22 -10.42 11.91
CA PRO A 265 18.04 -11.86 11.78
C PRO A 265 16.61 -12.22 11.34
N PRO A 266 16.43 -13.22 10.47
CA PRO A 266 15.10 -13.72 10.13
C PRO A 266 14.39 -14.27 11.38
N ASP A 267 13.09 -14.00 11.48
CA ASP A 267 12.25 -14.48 12.60
C ASP A 267 11.65 -15.86 12.29
N ASP A 268 11.22 -16.58 13.33
CA ASP A 268 10.51 -17.86 13.24
C ASP A 268 11.19 -18.92 12.34
N VAL A 269 12.53 -19.00 12.40
CA VAL A 269 13.30 -19.97 11.61
C VAL A 269 12.99 -21.40 12.05
N GLN A 270 12.47 -22.20 11.12
CA GLN A 270 12.18 -23.63 11.29
C GLN A 270 12.92 -24.45 10.25
N VAL A 271 13.49 -25.58 10.65
CA VAL A 271 14.21 -26.50 9.78
C VAL A 271 13.54 -27.87 9.85
N GLN A 272 13.21 -28.44 8.70
CA GLN A 272 12.58 -29.75 8.59
C GLN A 272 13.11 -30.53 7.39
N VAL A 273 13.11 -31.86 7.49
CA VAL A 273 13.34 -32.74 6.34
C VAL A 273 11.97 -33.15 5.81
N VAL A 274 11.70 -32.83 4.55
CA VAL A 274 10.42 -33.12 3.89
C VAL A 274 10.64 -34.16 2.80
N THR A 275 9.82 -35.19 2.80
CA THR A 275 9.76 -36.20 1.75
C THR A 275 8.44 -36.06 1.00
N TYR A 276 8.49 -35.94 -0.33
CA TYR A 276 7.31 -35.78 -1.18
C TYR A 276 7.46 -36.53 -2.50
N ARG A 277 6.34 -36.76 -3.19
CA ARG A 277 6.33 -37.40 -4.51
C ARG A 277 6.18 -36.35 -5.60
N LYS A 278 7.06 -36.40 -6.60
CA LYS A 278 7.03 -35.51 -7.77
C LYS A 278 6.94 -36.33 -9.05
N GLU A 279 6.13 -35.87 -9.99
CA GLU A 279 6.06 -36.49 -11.32
C GLU A 279 7.37 -36.28 -12.08
N GLY A 280 7.94 -37.38 -12.58
CA GLY A 280 9.16 -37.38 -13.36
C GLY A 280 8.94 -36.93 -14.81
N PRO A 281 9.99 -36.47 -15.51
CA PRO A 281 9.90 -35.96 -16.88
C PRO A 281 9.41 -36.97 -17.93
N THR A 282 9.41 -38.27 -17.61
CA THR A 282 8.94 -39.36 -18.48
C THR A 282 7.63 -40.00 -17.99
N GLY A 283 6.93 -39.36 -17.04
CA GLY A 283 5.77 -39.92 -16.35
C GLY A 283 6.16 -40.83 -15.18
N GLY A 284 5.28 -40.91 -14.16
CA GLY A 284 5.47 -41.66 -12.92
C GLY A 284 5.98 -40.80 -11.76
N PHE A 285 5.64 -41.18 -10.53
CA PHE A 285 6.03 -40.44 -9.32
C PHE A 285 7.34 -40.96 -8.73
N GLN A 286 8.28 -40.06 -8.49
CA GLN A 286 9.51 -40.35 -7.75
C GLN A 286 9.46 -39.67 -6.38
N GLU A 287 9.95 -40.39 -5.37
CA GLU A 287 10.14 -39.85 -4.04
C GLU A 287 11.35 -38.91 -4.04
N GLN A 288 11.19 -37.74 -3.42
CA GLN A 288 12.18 -36.70 -3.28
C GLN A 288 12.28 -36.34 -1.81
N THR A 289 13.50 -36.19 -1.30
CA THR A 289 13.76 -35.72 0.06
C THR A 289 14.51 -34.40 -0.02
N GLN A 290 14.09 -33.41 0.77
CA GLN A 290 14.72 -32.09 0.83
C GLN A 290 14.81 -31.60 2.27
N VAL A 291 15.88 -30.86 2.56
CA VAL A 291 15.95 -29.98 3.73
C VAL A 291 15.19 -28.71 3.36
N GLN A 292 14.18 -28.37 4.16
CA GLN A 292 13.40 -27.16 4.04
C GLN A 292 13.67 -26.27 5.24
N ILE A 293 14.03 -25.02 4.97
CA ILE A 293 14.18 -23.97 5.97
C ILE A 293 13.11 -22.92 5.72
N THR A 294 12.17 -22.78 6.66
CA THR A 294 11.10 -21.79 6.63
C THR A 294 11.39 -20.67 7.61
N PHE A 295 11.18 -19.41 7.23
CA PHE A 295 11.44 -18.26 8.10
C PHE A 295 10.64 -17.04 7.64
N VAL A 296 10.46 -16.05 8.52
CA VAL A 296 9.88 -14.76 8.17
C VAL A 296 10.99 -13.83 7.69
N SER A 297 10.93 -13.47 6.40
CA SER A 297 11.92 -12.66 5.71
C SER A 297 11.67 -11.15 5.87
N ARG A 298 12.64 -10.34 5.45
CA ARG A 298 12.60 -8.87 5.42
C ARG A 298 12.89 -8.37 4.00
N SER A 299 12.05 -7.48 3.48
CA SER A 299 12.10 -7.00 2.09
C SER A 299 13.39 -6.28 1.68
N ASN A 300 14.11 -5.77 2.67
CA ASN A 300 15.40 -5.08 2.50
C ASN A 300 16.59 -6.03 2.68
N GLU A 301 16.37 -7.34 2.69
CA GLU A 301 17.39 -8.35 2.87
C GLU A 301 17.38 -9.38 1.75
N VAL A 302 18.54 -10.00 1.62
CA VAL A 302 18.75 -11.16 0.77
C VAL A 302 19.18 -12.35 1.62
N TYR A 303 18.68 -13.53 1.27
CA TYR A 303 18.88 -14.76 2.01
C TYR A 303 19.56 -15.80 1.13
N PHE A 304 20.44 -16.59 1.70
CA PHE A 304 21.06 -17.73 1.02
C PHE A 304 21.39 -18.82 2.03
N LEU A 305 21.65 -20.04 1.54
CA LEU A 305 21.98 -21.17 2.38
C LEU A 305 23.48 -21.46 2.31
N GLN A 306 24.02 -21.88 3.45
CA GLN A 306 25.33 -22.50 3.53
C GLN A 306 25.22 -23.91 4.09
N ARG A 307 26.10 -24.80 3.65
CA ARG A 307 26.25 -26.13 4.23
C ARG A 307 27.66 -26.37 4.78
N SER A 308 27.78 -27.31 5.69
CA SER A 308 29.04 -27.74 6.29
C SER A 308 28.98 -29.21 6.67
N SER A 309 30.10 -29.92 6.54
CA SER A 309 30.27 -31.30 7.03
C SER A 309 30.90 -31.39 8.42
N ASP A 310 31.53 -30.31 8.90
CA ASP A 310 32.36 -30.29 10.11
C ASP A 310 32.07 -29.11 11.07
N LEU A 311 31.07 -28.28 10.75
CA LEU A 311 30.72 -27.01 11.42
C LEU A 311 31.80 -25.91 11.36
N ILE A 312 32.94 -26.17 10.73
CA ILE A 312 34.07 -25.25 10.64
C ILE A 312 34.11 -24.61 9.26
N HIS A 313 34.06 -25.43 8.20
CA HIS A 313 34.11 -24.99 6.83
C HIS A 313 32.70 -24.91 6.25
N TRP A 314 32.32 -23.71 5.78
CA TRP A 314 31.00 -23.44 5.24
C TRP A 314 31.11 -23.07 3.77
N GLU A 315 30.28 -23.68 2.93
CA GLU A 315 30.18 -23.37 1.52
C GLU A 315 28.80 -22.81 1.18
N ASP A 316 28.75 -21.77 0.35
CA ASP A 316 27.51 -21.21 -0.19
C ASP A 316 26.89 -22.20 -1.16
N ILE A 317 25.61 -22.48 -0.97
CA ILE A 317 24.85 -23.37 -1.85
C ILE A 317 23.68 -22.63 -2.49
N SER A 318 23.43 -22.96 -3.76
CA SER A 318 22.25 -22.49 -4.47
C SER A 318 21.01 -23.09 -3.82
N ALA A 319 20.18 -22.25 -3.22
CA ALA A 319 18.86 -22.60 -2.72
C ALA A 319 17.82 -21.79 -3.49
N VAL A 320 16.70 -22.43 -3.82
CA VAL A 320 15.57 -21.77 -4.47
C VAL A 320 14.35 -21.84 -3.56
N ALA A 321 13.40 -20.94 -3.80
CA ALA A 321 12.10 -21.00 -3.14
C ALA A 321 11.46 -22.37 -3.39
N CYS A 322 10.99 -23.03 -2.34
CA CYS A 322 10.36 -24.34 -2.45
C CYS A 322 9.21 -24.32 -3.48
N GLY A 323 9.10 -25.38 -4.28
CA GLY A 323 8.13 -25.47 -5.38
C GLY A 323 8.63 -24.92 -6.72
N THR A 324 9.77 -24.22 -6.75
CA THR A 324 10.47 -23.91 -8.01
C THR A 324 11.41 -25.06 -8.40
N GLN A 325 11.53 -25.33 -9.71
CA GLN A 325 12.56 -26.25 -10.18
C GLN A 325 13.92 -25.58 -10.12
N LEU A 326 14.88 -26.19 -9.42
CA LEU A 326 16.28 -25.87 -9.63
C LEU A 326 16.60 -26.09 -11.12
N PRO A 327 17.24 -25.12 -11.80
CA PRO A 327 17.79 -25.37 -13.12
C PRO A 327 18.76 -26.56 -13.03
N TYR A 328 18.72 -27.46 -14.02
CA TYR A 328 19.73 -28.51 -14.15
C TYR A 328 20.58 -28.21 -15.40
N PRO A 329 21.92 -28.18 -15.28
CA PRO A 329 22.70 -28.31 -14.05
C PRO A 329 22.48 -27.14 -13.08
N PRO A 330 22.72 -27.32 -11.76
CA PRO A 330 22.63 -26.23 -10.78
C PRO A 330 23.48 -25.04 -11.23
N PRO A 331 23.00 -23.80 -11.04
CA PRO A 331 23.77 -22.62 -11.40
C PRO A 331 25.11 -22.61 -10.64
N LEU A 332 26.17 -22.23 -11.35
CA LEU A 332 27.55 -22.16 -10.82
C LEU A 332 27.74 -21.07 -9.75
N ILE A 333 26.74 -20.21 -9.54
CA ILE A 333 26.78 -19.08 -8.62
C ILE A 333 25.67 -19.26 -7.59
N PRO A 334 25.96 -19.11 -6.28
CA PRO A 334 24.95 -19.10 -5.23
C PRO A 334 23.85 -18.09 -5.53
N GLN A 335 22.60 -18.50 -5.39
CA GLN A 335 21.47 -17.62 -5.57
C GLN A 335 21.00 -17.04 -4.25
N THR A 336 20.89 -15.73 -4.21
CA THR A 336 20.21 -15.02 -3.13
C THR A 336 18.71 -14.97 -3.41
N VAL A 337 17.91 -15.16 -2.38
CA VAL A 337 16.46 -14.95 -2.41
C VAL A 337 16.14 -13.63 -1.73
N GLU A 338 15.46 -12.74 -2.44
CA GLU A 338 15.01 -11.47 -1.88
C GLU A 338 13.91 -11.72 -0.85
N GLY A 339 14.01 -11.07 0.30
CA GLY A 339 12.92 -11.08 1.26
C GLY A 339 11.68 -10.35 0.75
N ASN A 340 10.54 -10.65 1.36
CA ASN A 340 9.24 -10.08 0.98
C ASN A 340 8.40 -9.64 2.18
N ASN A 341 9.01 -9.48 3.37
CA ASN A 341 8.32 -9.24 4.65
C ASN A 341 7.31 -10.34 5.05
N GLY A 342 7.43 -11.53 4.46
CA GLY A 342 6.56 -12.66 4.70
C GLY A 342 7.36 -13.97 4.81
N PRO A 343 6.65 -15.09 5.01
CA PRO A 343 7.27 -16.39 5.12
C PRO A 343 7.94 -16.79 3.79
N ILE A 344 9.19 -17.21 3.87
CA ILE A 344 9.96 -17.82 2.77
C ILE A 344 10.31 -19.23 3.19
N ALA A 345 10.24 -20.17 2.23
CA ALA A 345 10.75 -21.52 2.39
C ALA A 345 11.85 -21.76 1.35
N LEU A 346 13.06 -22.06 1.81
CA LEU A 346 14.19 -22.46 0.97
C LEU A 346 14.40 -23.96 1.07
N CYS A 347 14.62 -24.59 -0.07
CA CYS A 347 14.77 -26.04 -0.17
C CYS A 347 16.08 -26.43 -0.85
N THR A 348 16.76 -27.45 -0.31
CA THR A 348 17.91 -28.10 -0.95
C THR A 348 17.82 -29.63 -0.76
N PRO A 349 18.17 -30.44 -1.78
CA PRO A 349 18.37 -31.87 -1.57
C PRO A 349 19.49 -32.11 -0.53
N PRO A 350 19.35 -33.08 0.37
CA PRO A 350 20.45 -33.52 1.22
C PRO A 350 21.47 -34.26 0.35
N VAL A 351 22.76 -34.02 0.59
CA VAL A 351 23.84 -34.69 -0.15
C VAL A 351 24.41 -35.87 0.63
N ASN A 352 24.54 -35.74 1.96
CA ASN A 352 25.03 -36.80 2.85
C ASN A 352 24.22 -36.89 4.17
N ALA A 353 24.40 -38.00 4.90
CA ALA A 353 23.68 -38.27 6.16
C ALA A 353 24.10 -37.38 7.35
N ALA A 354 25.26 -36.72 7.28
CA ALA A 354 25.77 -35.84 8.33
C ALA A 354 26.23 -34.51 7.71
N GLU A 355 25.28 -33.62 7.46
CA GLU A 355 25.52 -32.25 7.02
C GLU A 355 24.75 -31.27 7.90
N PHE A 356 25.35 -30.11 8.12
CA PHE A 356 24.77 -28.98 8.82
C PHE A 356 24.40 -27.91 7.81
N TYR A 357 23.24 -27.30 8.01
CA TYR A 357 22.75 -26.20 7.17
C TYR A 357 22.55 -24.96 8.03
N ARG A 358 22.87 -23.79 7.47
CA ARG A 358 22.51 -22.52 8.10
C ARG A 358 21.95 -21.56 7.06
N LEU A 359 21.00 -20.76 7.52
CA LEU A 359 20.47 -19.62 6.80
C LEU A 359 21.38 -18.42 7.04
N VAL A 360 21.81 -17.79 5.96
CA VAL A 360 22.59 -16.55 6.01
C VAL A 360 21.77 -15.43 5.38
N TRP A 361 21.90 -14.23 5.92
CA TRP A 361 21.21 -13.04 5.44
C TRP A 361 22.19 -11.87 5.35
N ALA A 362 21.90 -10.96 4.43
CA ALA A 362 22.62 -9.71 4.27
C ALA A 362 21.65 -8.60 3.85
N ALA A 363 22.05 -7.34 4.05
CA ALA A 363 21.30 -6.22 3.52
C ALA A 363 21.27 -6.35 1.99
N LYS A 364 20.10 -6.12 1.40
CA LYS A 364 19.94 -6.03 -0.05
C LYS A 364 20.87 -4.91 -0.54
N PRO A 365 21.73 -5.17 -1.55
CA PRO A 365 22.54 -4.12 -2.15
C PRO A 365 21.63 -2.98 -2.57
N ALA A 366 22.03 -1.73 -2.30
CA ALA A 366 21.31 -0.58 -2.84
C ALA A 366 21.27 -0.76 -4.37
N GLY A 367 20.06 -0.89 -4.92
CA GLY A 367 19.89 -0.87 -6.38
C GLY A 367 20.40 0.45 -6.93
N PRO A 368 20.68 0.54 -8.24
CA PRO A 368 20.85 1.85 -8.86
C PRO A 368 19.60 2.69 -8.58
N PRO A 369 19.77 4.00 -8.27
CA PRO A 369 18.67 4.90 -7.96
C PRO A 369 17.65 5.02 -9.09
#